data_AF-A0A2M8SAL1-F1
#
_entry.id   AF-A0A2M8SAL1-F1
#
_cell.length_a   1.000
_cell.length_b   1.000
_cell.length_c   1.000
_cell.angle_alpha   90.00
_cell.angle_beta   90.00
_cell.angle_gamma   90.00
#
_symmetry.space_group_name_H-M   'P 1'
#
loop_
_entity.id
_entity.type
_entity.pdbx_description
1 polymer ?
#
loop_
_entity_poly.entity_id
_entity_poly.type
_entity_poly.pdbx_seq_one_letter_code
_entity_poly.pdbx_strand_id
1 'polypeptide(L)'
;MTTISGFYGVMFIYFGLMAAIAAAMWGSDIISKEERDKTVEFSLVLPVTRSRVITAKGLAALVNCIAFVLITWVVSLVAVQSYNPDQAFYKFLALEMQAMFVIELIFLAIGLLLGCAMKRYKASGSTAVAIILATYFMSIMAVMNEKLDFLKYFTSFKYFDAGELFRTGQMDGTYLLISAAIIVVSVVAAYWIYNKRDLYI
;
A
#
# COMPACT_ATOMS: atom_id res chain seq x y z
N MET A 1 -2.15 16.83 -23.44
CA MET A 1 -2.68 17.00 -22.07
C MET A 1 -3.99 17.80 -22.11
N THR A 2 -4.98 17.35 -22.87
CA THR A 2 -6.26 18.07 -23.08
C THR A 2 -7.48 17.18 -22.80
N THR A 3 -7.26 15.95 -22.33
CA THR A 3 -8.30 14.98 -22.00
C THR A 3 -8.30 14.67 -20.51
N ILE A 4 -9.49 14.47 -19.94
CA ILE A 4 -9.70 14.19 -18.50
C ILE A 4 -8.89 12.96 -18.05
N SER A 5 -8.81 11.93 -18.90
CA SER A 5 -8.04 10.71 -18.63
C SER A 5 -6.53 10.95 -18.52
N GLY A 6 -5.98 11.86 -19.32
CA GLY A 6 -4.56 12.21 -19.24
C GLY A 6 -4.21 12.98 -17.97
N PHE A 7 -5.15 13.79 -17.46
CA PHE A 7 -5.01 14.47 -16.17
C PHE A 7 -5.07 13.47 -15.01
N TYR A 8 -6.06 12.56 -15.03
CA TYR A 8 -6.19 11.51 -14.02
C TYR A 8 -4.96 10.58 -13.98
N GLY A 9 -4.43 10.19 -15.14
CA GLY A 9 -3.24 9.33 -15.18
C GLY A 9 -1.98 9.94 -14.59
N VAL A 10 -1.81 11.27 -14.66
CA VAL A 10 -0.71 11.95 -13.97
C VAL A 10 -1.01 12.09 -12.47
N MET A 11 -2.26 12.40 -12.12
CA MET A 11 -2.70 12.47 -10.71
C MET A 11 -2.59 11.13 -9.99
N PHE A 12 -2.74 10.02 -10.70
CA PHE A 12 -2.64 8.68 -10.15
C PHE A 12 -1.33 8.43 -9.41
N ILE A 13 -0.21 8.98 -9.90
CA ILE A 13 1.09 8.88 -9.22
C ILE A 13 1.03 9.50 -7.83
N TYR A 14 0.38 10.67 -7.70
CA TYR A 14 0.23 11.36 -6.42
C TYR A 14 -0.75 10.63 -5.49
N PHE A 15 -1.89 10.17 -6.03
CA PHE A 15 -2.86 9.40 -5.24
C PHE A 15 -2.24 8.09 -4.75
N GLY A 16 -1.55 7.35 -5.62
CA GLY A 16 -0.84 6.13 -5.27
C GLY A 16 0.25 6.36 -4.21
N LEU A 17 0.99 7.48 -4.30
CA LEU A 17 2.01 7.83 -3.31
C LEU A 17 1.38 8.13 -1.93
N MET A 18 0.31 8.94 -1.90
CA MET A 18 -0.40 9.25 -0.66
C MET A 18 -1.04 8.01 -0.04
N ALA A 19 -1.64 7.15 -0.88
CA ALA A 19 -2.24 5.87 -0.49
C ALA A 19 -1.20 4.92 0.11
N ALA A 20 -0.04 4.77 -0.55
CA ALA A 20 1.06 3.97 -0.05
C ALA A 20 1.53 4.44 1.34
N ILE A 21 1.69 5.75 1.51
CA ILE A 21 2.06 6.35 2.80
C ILE A 21 1.01 6.06 3.86
N ALA A 22 -0.27 6.31 3.57
CA ALA A 22 -1.36 6.06 4.51
C ALA A 22 -1.43 4.57 4.91
N ALA A 23 -1.37 3.66 3.95
CA ALA A 23 -1.42 2.21 4.18
C ALA A 23 -0.23 1.72 5.02
N ALA A 24 0.99 2.16 4.72
CA ALA A 24 2.17 1.80 5.50
C ALA A 24 2.13 2.35 6.93
N MET A 25 1.60 3.57 7.09
CA MET A 25 1.39 4.17 8.42
C MET A 25 0.36 3.38 9.21
N TRP A 26 -0.80 3.04 8.63
CA TRP A 26 -1.81 2.23 9.32
C TRP A 26 -1.31 0.84 9.68
N GLY A 27 -0.53 0.20 8.79
CA GLY A 27 0.07 -1.11 9.04
C GLY A 27 1.10 -1.10 10.18
N SER A 28 1.95 -0.08 10.25
CA SER A 28 2.95 0.04 11.33
C SER A 28 2.34 0.49 12.66
N ASP A 29 1.48 1.49 12.62
CA ASP A 29 0.91 2.14 13.80
C ASP A 29 -0.04 1.22 14.57
N ILE A 30 -0.79 0.34 13.88
CA ILE A 30 -1.72 -0.60 14.55
C ILE A 30 -1.01 -1.64 15.44
N ILE A 31 0.26 -1.93 15.15
CA ILE A 31 1.10 -2.80 15.97
C ILE A 31 1.86 -1.98 17.01
N SER A 32 2.52 -0.91 16.59
CA SER A 32 3.39 -0.14 17.48
C SER A 32 2.63 0.72 18.51
N LYS A 33 1.33 0.98 18.34
CA LYS A 33 0.50 1.69 19.34
C LYS A 33 0.45 1.00 20.70
N GLU A 34 0.42 -0.33 20.74
CA GLU A 34 0.36 -1.04 22.03
C GLU A 34 1.67 -0.91 22.83
N GLU A 35 2.81 -0.90 22.14
CA GLU A 35 4.10 -0.66 22.79
C GLU A 35 4.19 0.75 23.37
N ARG A 36 3.60 1.73 22.68
CA ARG A 36 3.52 3.11 23.14
C ARG A 36 2.65 3.24 24.39
N ASP A 37 1.49 2.61 24.38
CA ASP A 37 0.49 2.76 25.44
C ASP A 37 0.74 1.79 26.61
N LYS A 38 1.80 0.97 26.54
CA LYS A 38 2.15 -0.09 27.51
C LYS A 38 1.00 -1.07 27.76
N THR A 39 0.14 -1.27 26.77
CA THR A 39 -1.02 -2.17 26.85
C THR A 39 -0.71 -3.58 26.37
N VAL A 40 0.52 -3.83 25.90
CA VAL A 40 0.99 -5.15 25.45
C VAL A 40 0.81 -6.20 26.55
N GLU A 41 1.14 -5.86 27.80
CA GLU A 41 1.03 -6.78 28.95
C GLU A 41 -0.42 -7.19 29.20
N PHE A 42 -1.38 -6.27 29.08
CA PHE A 42 -2.81 -6.59 29.21
C PHE A 42 -3.34 -7.46 28.07
N SER A 43 -2.86 -7.22 26.85
CA SER A 43 -3.21 -8.01 25.66
C SER A 43 -2.69 -9.46 25.76
N LEU A 44 -1.54 -9.65 26.43
CA LEU A 44 -0.93 -10.97 26.68
C LEU A 44 -1.61 -11.77 27.81
N VAL A 45 -2.34 -11.11 28.70
CA VAL A 45 -3.10 -11.78 29.77
C VAL A 45 -4.45 -12.31 29.27
N LEU A 46 -4.95 -11.80 28.14
CA LEU A 46 -6.15 -12.32 27.49
C LEU A 46 -5.87 -13.70 26.87
N PRO A 47 -6.84 -14.65 26.89
CA PRO A 47 -6.69 -15.99 26.33
C PRO A 47 -6.81 -15.97 24.79
N VAL A 48 -6.00 -15.12 24.14
CA VAL A 48 -5.95 -14.94 22.69
C VAL A 48 -4.56 -15.34 22.17
N THR A 49 -4.52 -16.18 21.16
CA THR A 49 -3.27 -16.56 20.50
C THR A 49 -2.64 -15.36 19.80
N ARG A 50 -1.33 -15.17 19.89
CA ARG A 50 -0.58 -14.07 19.26
C ARG A 50 -0.92 -13.85 17.78
N SER A 51 -1.05 -14.94 17.00
CA SER A 51 -1.42 -14.87 15.59
C SER A 51 -2.81 -14.28 15.36
N ARG A 52 -3.77 -14.51 16.27
CA ARG A 52 -5.14 -13.95 16.19
C ARG A 52 -5.16 -12.44 16.43
N VAL A 53 -4.23 -11.92 17.24
CA VAL A 53 -4.09 -10.48 17.46
C VAL A 53 -3.56 -9.80 16.20
N ILE A 54 -2.53 -10.37 15.57
CA ILE A 54 -2.01 -9.84 14.30
C ILE A 54 -3.07 -9.91 13.20
N THR A 55 -3.78 -11.03 13.05
CA THR A 55 -4.82 -11.14 12.00
C THR A 55 -5.93 -10.12 12.20
N ALA A 56 -6.45 -9.98 13.43
CA ALA A 56 -7.51 -9.02 13.74
C ALA A 56 -7.08 -7.58 13.44
N LYS A 57 -5.85 -7.22 13.79
CA LYS A 57 -5.28 -5.90 13.50
C LYS A 57 -5.02 -5.70 12.01
N GLY A 58 -4.44 -6.67 11.34
CA GLY A 58 -4.24 -6.64 9.89
C GLY A 58 -5.58 -6.42 9.16
N LEU A 59 -6.64 -7.11 9.60
CA LEU A 59 -7.99 -6.94 9.07
C LEU A 59 -8.55 -5.53 9.36
N ALA A 60 -8.36 -4.99 10.56
CA ALA A 60 -8.79 -3.62 10.87
C ALA A 60 -8.06 -2.57 10.02
N ALA A 61 -6.75 -2.74 9.78
CA ALA A 61 -6.00 -1.86 8.89
C ALA A 61 -6.42 -2.01 7.43
N LEU A 62 -6.75 -3.24 6.99
CA LEU A 62 -7.30 -3.53 5.67
C LEU A 62 -8.67 -2.85 5.46
N VAL A 63 -9.52 -2.79 6.48
CA VAL A 63 -10.79 -2.04 6.41
C VAL A 63 -10.53 -0.55 6.18
N ASN A 64 -9.51 0.05 6.81
CA ASN A 64 -9.14 1.45 6.54
C ASN A 64 -8.68 1.66 5.11
N CYS A 65 -7.86 0.75 4.54
CA CYS A 65 -7.47 0.78 3.13
C CYS A 65 -8.69 0.69 2.19
N ILE A 66 -9.60 -0.26 2.42
CA ILE A 66 -10.83 -0.37 1.62
C ILE A 66 -11.65 0.92 1.71
N ALA A 67 -11.84 1.47 2.91
CA ALA A 67 -12.57 2.72 3.09
C ALA A 67 -11.90 3.88 2.34
N PHE A 68 -10.58 3.97 2.38
CA PHE A 68 -9.83 5.02 1.69
C PHE A 68 -9.99 4.95 0.17
N VAL A 69 -9.87 3.76 -0.42
CA VAL A 69 -10.08 3.56 -1.86
C VAL A 69 -11.53 3.86 -2.25
N LEU A 70 -12.52 3.39 -1.47
CA LEU A 70 -13.93 3.66 -1.75
C LEU A 70 -14.28 5.14 -1.66
N ILE A 71 -13.79 5.84 -0.63
CA ILE A 71 -14.00 7.28 -0.49
C ILE A 71 -13.35 8.02 -1.66
N THR A 72 -12.10 7.68 -2.01
CA THR A 72 -11.39 8.27 -3.14
C THR A 72 -12.17 8.05 -4.43
N TRP A 73 -12.68 6.83 -4.64
CA TRP A 73 -13.48 6.50 -5.82
C TRP A 73 -14.78 7.31 -5.90
N VAL A 74 -15.54 7.40 -4.81
CA VAL A 74 -16.79 8.18 -4.75
C VAL A 74 -16.51 9.66 -5.00
N VAL A 75 -15.47 10.23 -4.38
CA VAL A 75 -15.07 11.63 -4.57
C VAL A 75 -14.68 11.86 -6.04
N SER A 76 -13.91 10.96 -6.64
CA SER A 76 -13.55 11.02 -8.06
C SER A 76 -14.78 10.97 -8.98
N LEU A 77 -15.75 10.10 -8.69
CA LEU A 77 -16.99 10.01 -9.46
C LEU A 77 -17.78 11.32 -9.40
N VAL A 78 -17.96 11.90 -8.21
CA VAL A 78 -18.66 13.18 -8.02
C VAL A 78 -17.93 14.34 -8.72
N ALA A 79 -16.61 14.40 -8.59
CA ALA A 79 -15.79 15.46 -9.19
C ALA A 79 -15.86 15.48 -10.72
N VAL A 80 -16.00 14.31 -11.33
CA VAL A 80 -16.01 14.17 -12.79
C VAL A 80 -17.39 14.42 -13.41
N GLN A 81 -18.49 14.36 -12.65
CA GLN A 81 -19.85 14.59 -13.19
C GLN A 81 -19.99 15.92 -13.94
N SER A 82 -19.32 16.98 -13.49
CA SER A 82 -19.35 18.31 -14.10
C SER A 82 -18.68 18.39 -15.49
N TYR A 83 -17.96 17.34 -15.91
CA TYR A 83 -17.12 17.34 -17.12
C TYR A 83 -17.62 16.41 -18.24
N ASN A 84 -18.84 15.85 -18.14
CA ASN A 84 -19.42 14.91 -19.12
C ASN A 84 -18.46 13.75 -19.51
N PRO A 85 -18.13 12.85 -18.56
CA PRO A 85 -17.19 11.76 -18.79
C PRO A 85 -17.69 10.76 -19.83
N ASP A 86 -16.75 10.22 -20.61
CA ASP A 86 -17.00 9.15 -21.56
C ASP A 86 -17.01 7.77 -20.86
N GLN A 87 -17.65 6.76 -21.46
CA GLN A 87 -17.75 5.42 -20.87
C GLN A 87 -16.36 4.77 -20.71
N ALA A 88 -15.41 5.12 -21.58
CA ALA A 88 -14.01 4.70 -21.46
C ALA A 88 -13.33 5.26 -20.20
N PHE A 89 -13.70 6.46 -19.75
CA PHE A 89 -13.15 7.08 -18.54
C PHE A 89 -13.57 6.30 -17.28
N TYR A 90 -14.82 5.86 -17.18
CA TYR A 90 -15.27 5.06 -16.04
C TYR A 90 -14.54 3.72 -15.93
N LYS A 91 -14.27 3.06 -17.06
CA LYS A 91 -13.46 1.84 -17.09
C LYS A 91 -12.03 2.12 -16.64
N PHE A 92 -11.43 3.21 -17.12
CA PHE A 92 -10.10 3.63 -16.72
C PHE A 92 -10.01 3.94 -15.22
N LEU A 93 -10.96 4.70 -14.68
CA LEU A 93 -11.04 5.03 -13.26
C LEU A 93 -11.17 3.77 -12.39
N ALA A 94 -11.99 2.80 -12.79
CA ALA A 94 -12.11 1.55 -12.05
C ALA A 94 -10.79 0.75 -12.04
N LEU A 95 -10.06 0.76 -13.16
CA LEU A 95 -8.76 0.11 -13.29
C LEU A 95 -7.70 0.79 -12.40
N GLU A 96 -7.69 2.12 -12.37
CA GLU A 96 -6.83 2.90 -11.47
C GLU A 96 -7.14 2.61 -10.00
N MET A 97 -8.41 2.57 -9.59
CA MET A 97 -8.78 2.26 -8.20
C MET A 97 -8.33 0.85 -7.78
N GLN A 98 -8.42 -0.13 -8.69
CA GLN A 98 -7.89 -1.48 -8.45
C GLN A 98 -6.38 -1.48 -8.30
N ALA A 99 -5.66 -0.77 -9.17
CA ALA A 99 -4.21 -0.62 -9.08
C ALA A 99 -3.78 0.05 -7.76
N MET A 100 -4.46 1.13 -7.37
CA MET A 100 -4.24 1.83 -6.12
C MET A 100 -4.43 0.91 -4.92
N PHE A 101 -5.50 0.10 -4.91
CA PHE A 101 -5.76 -0.87 -3.86
C PHE A 101 -4.66 -1.93 -3.73
N VAL A 102 -4.13 -2.44 -4.86
CA VAL A 102 -3.01 -3.39 -4.83
C VAL A 102 -1.75 -2.74 -4.26
N ILE A 103 -1.45 -1.50 -4.65
CA ILE A 103 -0.32 -0.73 -4.11
C ILE A 103 -0.47 -0.55 -2.60
N GLU A 104 -1.65 -0.16 -2.12
CA GLU A 104 -1.93 -0.04 -0.69
C GLU A 104 -1.68 -1.35 0.05
N LEU A 105 -2.12 -2.49 -0.48
CA LEU A 105 -1.91 -3.78 0.17
C LEU A 105 -0.43 -4.15 0.31
N ILE A 106 0.40 -3.85 -0.70
CA ILE A 106 1.85 -4.06 -0.63
C ILE A 106 2.44 -3.23 0.51
N PHE A 107 2.12 -1.94 0.56
CA PHE A 107 2.67 -1.04 1.57
C PHE A 107 2.09 -1.26 2.97
N LEU A 108 0.85 -1.72 3.07
CA LEU A 108 0.25 -2.20 4.31
C LEU A 108 1.01 -3.42 4.86
N ALA A 109 1.32 -4.40 4.00
CA ALA A 109 2.07 -5.59 4.39
C ALA A 109 3.51 -5.24 4.85
N ILE A 110 4.18 -4.32 4.15
CA ILE A 110 5.49 -3.79 4.55
C ILE A 110 5.39 -3.02 5.88
N GLY A 111 4.35 -2.19 6.03
CA GLY A 111 4.08 -1.46 7.27
C GLY A 111 3.87 -2.39 8.46
N LEU A 112 3.10 -3.47 8.28
CA LEU A 112 2.90 -4.51 9.30
C LEU A 112 4.22 -5.21 9.66
N LEU A 113 5.03 -5.57 8.67
CA LEU A 113 6.36 -6.16 8.88
C LEU A 113 7.25 -5.24 9.71
N LEU A 114 7.34 -3.96 9.35
CA LEU A 114 8.14 -2.97 10.06
C LEU A 114 7.61 -2.72 11.47
N GLY A 115 6.28 -2.69 11.65
CA GLY A 115 5.61 -2.61 12.95
C GLY A 115 5.95 -3.79 13.85
N CYS A 116 6.04 -5.02 13.31
CA CYS A 116 6.48 -6.20 14.05
C CYS A 116 7.98 -6.17 14.38
N ALA A 117 8.82 -5.77 13.41
CA ALA A 117 10.28 -5.84 13.51
C ALA A 117 10.89 -4.74 14.40
N MET A 118 10.30 -3.55 14.41
CA MET A 118 10.85 -2.40 15.15
C MET A 118 10.20 -2.23 16.52
N LYS A 119 11.03 -2.13 17.58
CA LYS A 119 10.61 -1.85 18.97
C LYS A 119 10.29 -0.37 19.26
N ARG A 120 10.33 0.50 18.25
CA ARG A 120 10.17 1.96 18.42
C ARG A 120 9.13 2.50 17.44
N TYR A 121 7.97 2.90 17.98
CA TYR A 121 6.83 3.38 17.21
C TYR A 121 7.16 4.53 16.24
N LYS A 122 7.91 5.56 16.66
CA LYS A 122 8.29 6.69 15.78
C LYS A 122 9.22 6.27 14.65
N ALA A 123 10.09 5.29 14.90
CA ALA A 123 11.04 4.81 13.91
C ALA A 123 10.32 3.99 12.84
N SER A 124 9.38 3.11 13.23
CA SER A 124 8.65 2.25 12.29
C SER A 124 7.91 3.04 11.21
N GLY A 125 7.09 4.02 11.61
CA GLY A 125 6.36 4.86 10.64
C GLY A 125 7.29 5.71 9.76
N SER A 126 8.33 6.33 10.36
CA SER A 126 9.28 7.16 9.60
C SER A 126 10.11 6.34 8.60
N THR A 127 10.52 5.12 8.98
CA THR A 127 11.25 4.20 8.11
C THR A 127 10.37 3.70 6.97
N ALA A 128 9.09 3.43 7.23
CA ALA A 128 8.15 3.02 6.18
C ALA A 128 7.98 4.11 5.11
N VAL A 129 7.82 5.37 5.54
CA VAL A 129 7.76 6.53 4.63
C VAL A 129 9.09 6.72 3.88
N ALA A 130 10.23 6.57 4.55
CA ALA A 130 11.53 6.65 3.89
C ALA A 130 11.71 5.58 2.80
N ILE A 131 11.24 4.34 3.05
CA ILE A 131 11.25 3.27 2.05
C ILE A 131 10.36 3.64 0.87
N ILE A 132 9.14 4.14 1.11
CA ILE A 132 8.23 4.58 0.04
C ILE A 132 8.88 5.66 -0.83
N LEU A 133 9.47 6.69 -0.21
CA LEU A 133 10.13 7.77 -0.93
C LEU A 133 11.36 7.28 -1.70
N ALA A 134 12.17 6.40 -1.11
CA ALA A 134 13.31 5.80 -1.79
C ALA A 134 12.88 4.99 -3.01
N THR A 135 11.85 4.15 -2.87
CA THR A 135 11.26 3.38 -3.97
C THR A 135 10.67 4.30 -5.04
N TYR A 136 10.05 5.41 -4.65
CA TYR A 136 9.52 6.40 -5.59
C TYR A 136 10.64 7.09 -6.40
N PHE A 137 11.70 7.59 -5.75
CA PHE A 137 12.85 8.18 -6.45
C PHE A 137 13.53 7.16 -7.36
N MET A 138 13.64 5.92 -6.90
CA MET A 138 14.17 4.81 -7.69
C MET A 138 13.31 4.53 -8.94
N SER A 139 11.99 4.68 -8.85
CA SER A 139 11.07 4.64 -9.99
C SER A 139 11.42 5.68 -11.04
N ILE A 140 11.59 6.93 -10.61
CA ILE A 140 11.91 8.06 -11.50
C ILE A 140 13.25 7.80 -12.20
N MET A 141 14.28 7.35 -11.47
CA MET A 141 15.59 7.03 -12.04
C MET A 141 15.52 5.89 -13.06
N ALA A 142 14.67 4.88 -12.82
CA ALA A 142 14.45 3.76 -13.74
C ALA A 142 13.65 4.16 -15.00
N VAL A 143 12.99 5.31 -15.02
CA VAL A 143 12.39 5.88 -16.24
C VAL A 143 13.44 6.62 -17.06
N MET A 144 14.45 7.21 -16.41
CA MET A 144 15.51 7.98 -17.08
C MET A 144 16.62 7.10 -17.69
N ASN A 145 16.73 5.83 -17.31
CA ASN A 145 17.81 4.93 -17.74
C ASN A 145 17.28 3.55 -18.16
N GLU A 146 17.34 3.23 -19.45
CA GLU A 146 16.92 1.94 -20.03
C GLU A 146 17.71 0.74 -19.46
N LYS A 147 18.93 0.96 -18.95
CA LYS A 147 19.76 -0.09 -18.32
C LYS A 147 19.29 -0.52 -16.92
N LEU A 148 18.34 0.21 -16.32
CA LEU A 148 17.79 -0.09 -14.99
C LEU A 148 16.42 -0.78 -15.07
N ASP A 149 16.11 -1.45 -16.18
CA ASP A 149 14.84 -2.13 -16.39
C ASP A 149 14.56 -3.26 -15.38
N PHE A 150 15.60 -3.86 -14.79
CA PHE A 150 15.42 -4.83 -13.69
C PHE A 150 14.80 -4.19 -12.43
N LEU A 151 14.99 -2.88 -12.24
CA LEU A 151 14.46 -2.12 -11.10
C LEU A 151 12.94 -1.91 -11.22
N LYS A 152 12.37 -2.08 -12.43
CA LYS A 152 10.92 -2.13 -12.65
C LYS A 152 10.25 -3.21 -11.79
N TYR A 153 10.94 -4.33 -11.56
CA TYR A 153 10.47 -5.43 -10.72
C TYR A 153 10.65 -5.21 -9.21
N PHE A 154 11.31 -4.14 -8.77
CA PHE A 154 11.43 -3.82 -7.35
C PHE A 154 10.56 -2.63 -6.95
N THR A 155 9.97 -1.96 -7.93
CA THR A 155 9.33 -0.66 -7.75
C THR A 155 7.83 -0.80 -7.92
N SER A 156 7.11 -1.02 -6.81
CA SER A 156 5.65 -1.23 -6.80
C SER A 156 4.86 -0.12 -7.49
N PHE A 157 5.41 1.09 -7.58
CA PHE A 157 4.82 2.22 -8.29
C PHE A 157 4.85 2.09 -9.82
N LYS A 158 5.74 1.26 -10.37
CA LYS A 158 5.89 1.06 -11.83
C LYS A 158 5.12 -0.16 -12.34
N TYR A 159 4.60 -1.00 -11.43
CA TYR A 159 3.72 -2.12 -11.78
C TYR A 159 2.37 -1.70 -12.33
N PHE A 160 1.92 -0.50 -11.99
CA PHE A 160 0.65 0.05 -12.46
C PHE A 160 0.87 1.44 -13.04
N ASP A 161 1.63 1.50 -14.14
CA ASP A 161 1.80 2.74 -14.89
C ASP A 161 0.44 3.14 -15.51
N ALA A 162 -0.07 4.32 -15.12
CA ALA A 162 -1.34 4.84 -15.63
C ALA A 162 -1.34 4.99 -17.16
N GLY A 163 -0.17 5.18 -17.78
CA GLY A 163 -0.01 5.21 -19.23
C GLY A 163 -0.23 3.84 -19.89
N GLU A 164 0.27 2.75 -19.28
CA GLU A 164 0.00 1.39 -19.76
C GLU A 164 -1.42 0.94 -19.46
N LEU A 165 -1.99 1.28 -18.30
CA LEU A 165 -3.40 1.02 -18.00
C LEU A 165 -4.33 1.73 -18.99
N PHE A 166 -4.02 2.96 -19.37
CA PHE A 166 -4.81 3.71 -20.36
C PHE A 166 -4.71 3.12 -21.77
N ARG A 167 -3.52 2.65 -22.16
CA ARG A 167 -3.26 2.13 -23.51
C ARG A 167 -3.72 0.70 -23.71
N THR A 168 -3.63 -0.13 -22.68
CA THR A 168 -3.85 -1.59 -22.75
C THR A 168 -5.21 -1.99 -22.16
N GLY A 169 -5.78 -1.16 -21.28
CA GLY A 169 -7.09 -1.41 -20.66
C GLY A 169 -7.14 -2.64 -19.74
N GLN A 170 -5.98 -3.21 -19.41
CA GLN A 170 -5.83 -4.43 -18.61
C GLN A 170 -4.63 -4.28 -17.67
N MET A 171 -4.75 -4.87 -16.48
CA MET A 171 -3.63 -5.04 -15.56
C MET A 171 -2.82 -6.26 -16.01
N ASP A 172 -1.50 -6.13 -16.15
CA ASP A 172 -0.65 -7.27 -16.47
C ASP A 172 -0.67 -8.28 -15.31
N GLY A 173 -1.09 -9.52 -15.61
CA GLY A 173 -1.17 -10.60 -14.63
C GLY A 173 0.18 -10.92 -13.98
N THR A 174 1.29 -10.62 -14.65
CA THR A 174 2.65 -10.81 -14.14
C THR A 174 2.93 -9.88 -12.97
N TYR A 175 2.59 -8.59 -13.08
CA TYR A 175 2.78 -7.62 -12.01
C TYR A 175 1.82 -7.87 -10.83
N LEU A 176 0.60 -8.33 -11.13
CA LEU A 176 -0.33 -8.81 -10.11
C LEU A 176 0.25 -9.99 -9.33
N LEU A 177 0.87 -10.96 -10.00
CA LEU A 177 1.48 -12.12 -9.35
C LEU A 177 2.68 -11.73 -8.49
N ILE A 178 3.53 -10.81 -8.94
CA ILE A 178 4.67 -10.34 -8.15
C ILE A 178 4.21 -9.53 -6.93
N SER A 179 3.21 -8.65 -7.09
CA SER A 179 2.62 -7.92 -5.96
C SER A 179 2.04 -8.86 -4.91
N ALA A 180 1.32 -9.91 -5.34
CA ALA A 180 0.81 -10.94 -4.44
C ALA A 180 1.93 -11.69 -3.72
N ALA A 181 3.02 -12.04 -4.42
CA ALA A 181 4.18 -12.67 -3.81
C ALA A 181 4.82 -11.78 -2.72
N ILE A 182 5.00 -10.48 -2.99
CA ILE A 182 5.53 -9.53 -2.01
C ILE A 182 4.62 -9.46 -0.77
N ILE A 183 3.30 -9.31 -0.97
CA ILE A 183 2.33 -9.27 0.12
C ILE A 183 2.43 -10.53 0.99
N VAL A 184 2.41 -11.72 0.37
CA VAL A 184 2.47 -13.00 1.10
C VAL A 184 3.78 -13.12 1.88
N VAL A 185 4.92 -12.81 1.25
CA VAL A 185 6.23 -12.88 1.92
C VAL A 185 6.32 -11.91 3.09
N SER A 186 5.88 -10.66 2.92
CA SER A 186 5.88 -9.65 3.99
C SER A 186 4.96 -10.04 5.15
N VAL A 187 3.77 -10.57 4.86
CA VAL A 187 2.82 -11.03 5.88
C VAL A 187 3.40 -12.24 6.63
N VAL A 188 3.90 -13.26 5.94
CA VAL A 188 4.51 -14.44 6.55
C VAL A 188 5.71 -14.06 7.43
N ALA A 189 6.58 -13.17 6.94
CA ALA A 189 7.70 -12.66 7.71
C ALA A 189 7.24 -11.87 8.94
N ALA A 190 6.16 -11.09 8.84
CA ALA A 190 5.57 -10.39 9.99
C ALA A 190 5.08 -11.37 11.07
N TYR A 191 4.37 -12.44 10.68
CA TYR A 191 3.95 -13.51 11.61
C TYR A 191 5.15 -14.19 12.27
N TRP A 192 6.19 -14.50 11.49
CA TRP A 192 7.37 -15.18 12.01
C TRP A 192 8.15 -14.32 13.01
N ILE A 193 8.37 -13.04 12.69
CA ILE A 193 9.06 -12.09 13.56
C ILE A 193 8.25 -11.85 14.84
N TYR A 194 6.93 -11.67 14.74
CA TYR A 194 6.09 -11.44 15.92
C TYR A 194 6.03 -12.67 16.83
N ASN A 195 6.01 -13.88 16.27
CA ASN A 195 5.97 -15.10 17.07
C ASN A 195 7.32 -15.39 17.75
N LYS A 196 8.44 -15.00 17.13
CA LYS A 196 9.79 -15.07 17.71
C LYS A 196 10.12 -13.93 18.67
N ARG A 197 9.33 -12.85 18.73
CA ARG A 197 9.56 -11.79 19.70
C ARG A 197 9.24 -12.30 21.11
N ASP A 198 10.27 -12.38 21.93
CA ASP A 198 10.11 -12.35 23.38
C ASP A 198 9.55 -10.99 23.76
N LEU A 199 8.31 -11.01 24.25
CA LEU A 199 7.59 -9.84 24.78
C LEU A 199 7.80 -9.66 26.29
N TYR A 200 8.81 -10.33 26.85
CA TYR A 200 9.29 -10.02 28.20
C TYR A 200 10.12 -8.74 28.15
N ILE A 201 9.58 -7.68 28.75
CA ILE A 201 10.29 -6.46 29.14
C ILE A 201 10.60 -6.58 30.63
#